data_AF-A0A2M7K4D3-F1
#
_entry.id   AF-A0A2M7K4D3-F1
#
_cell.length_a   1.000
_cell.length_b   1.000
_cell.length_c   1.000
_cell.angle_alpha   90.00
_cell.angle_beta   90.00
_cell.angle_gamma   90.00
#
_symmetry.space_group_name_H-M   'P 1'
#
loop_
_entity.id
_entity.type
_entity.pdbx_description
1 polymer ?
#
loop_
_entity_poly.entity_id
_entity_poly.type
_entity_poly.pdbx_seq_one_letter_code
_entity_poly.pdbx_strand_id
1 'polypeptide(L)'
;MTEISIDPSKTKIAVQVTSQSLHALGFEITVFASDGNIVIEQFNGSTASNKSFVQTLKKKPSEYRGNYIKGIFTVISPDGTDYLYSIIFSIFEDDILVNPNMNLTGTTTKGEKTSIANYHIN
;
A
#
# COMPACT_ATOMS: atom_id res chain seq x y z
N MET A 1 9.42 10.57 2.34
CA MET A 1 8.00 10.17 2.49
C MET A 1 7.24 10.79 1.33
N THR A 2 6.25 10.10 0.78
CA THR A 2 5.55 10.61 -0.42
C THR A 2 4.29 11.33 -0.01
N GLU A 3 4.17 12.58 -0.43
CA GLU A 3 3.02 13.43 -0.12
C GLU A 3 1.88 13.15 -1.09
N ILE A 4 0.66 13.03 -0.57
CA ILE A 4 -0.58 13.01 -1.36
C ILE A 4 -1.56 14.04 -0.81
N SER A 5 -2.35 14.61 -1.69
CA SER A 5 -3.45 15.50 -1.32
C SER A 5 -4.76 14.77 -1.42
N ILE A 6 -5.56 14.85 -0.36
CA ILE A 6 -6.88 14.25 -0.27
C ILE A 6 -7.90 15.38 -0.13
N ASP A 7 -8.99 15.33 -0.89
CA ASP A 7 -10.11 16.25 -0.78
C ASP A 7 -11.02 15.83 0.39
N PRO A 8 -11.09 16.62 1.48
CA PRO A 8 -11.86 16.26 2.67
C PRO A 8 -13.38 16.21 2.43
N SER A 9 -13.87 16.72 1.28
CA SER A 9 -15.29 16.64 0.92
C SER A 9 -15.70 15.29 0.30
N LYS A 10 -14.72 14.46 -0.06
CA LYS A 10 -14.96 13.13 -0.64
C LYS A 10 -15.54 12.16 0.38
N THR A 11 -16.08 11.05 -0.12
CA THR A 11 -16.80 10.09 0.72
C THR A 11 -15.95 8.92 1.17
N LYS A 12 -14.97 8.50 0.35
CA LYS A 12 -14.13 7.34 0.63
C LYS A 12 -12.69 7.54 0.18
N ILE A 13 -11.78 6.95 0.96
CA ILE A 13 -10.41 6.65 0.54
C ILE A 13 -10.28 5.12 0.47
N ALA A 14 -9.62 4.62 -0.56
CA ALA A 14 -9.21 3.23 -0.64
C ALA A 14 -7.70 3.13 -0.93
N VAL A 15 -7.08 2.08 -0.40
CA VAL A 15 -5.75 1.68 -0.82
C VAL A 15 -5.87 0.54 -1.81
N GLN A 16 -4.94 0.50 -2.77
CA GLN A 16 -4.81 -0.61 -3.69
C GLN A 16 -3.36 -1.10 -3.70
N VAL A 17 -3.20 -2.41 -3.61
CA VAL A 17 -1.93 -3.10 -3.76
C VAL A 17 -2.04 -4.03 -4.97
N THR A 18 -1.13 -3.90 -5.92
CA THR A 18 -1.09 -4.74 -7.13
C THR A 18 0.28 -5.39 -7.25
N SER A 19 0.34 -6.73 -7.29
CA SER A 19 1.55 -7.45 -7.72
C SER A 19 1.52 -7.56 -9.24
N GLN A 20 2.49 -6.96 -9.93
CA GLN A 20 2.64 -7.07 -11.38
C GLN A 20 3.64 -8.17 -11.76
N SER A 21 3.77 -9.19 -10.91
CA SER A 21 4.70 -10.29 -11.11
C SER A 21 4.03 -11.62 -10.76
N LEU A 22 4.69 -12.72 -11.11
CA LEU A 22 4.20 -14.07 -10.80
C LEU A 22 4.21 -14.38 -9.29
N HIS A 23 4.73 -13.49 -8.46
CA HIS A 23 4.82 -13.67 -7.02
C HIS A 23 3.49 -13.48 -6.30
N ALA A 24 3.25 -14.37 -5.34
CA ALA A 24 2.36 -14.06 -4.23
C ALA A 24 2.99 -12.96 -3.39
N LEU A 25 2.19 -11.95 -3.05
CA LEU A 25 2.62 -10.84 -2.21
C LEU A 25 1.77 -10.85 -0.94
N GLY A 26 2.41 -11.01 0.21
CA GLY A 26 1.81 -10.67 1.50
C GLY A 26 2.02 -9.20 1.79
N PHE A 27 1.08 -8.55 2.47
CA PHE A 27 1.27 -7.18 2.90
C PHE A 27 0.51 -6.86 4.20
N GLU A 28 1.03 -5.86 4.88
CA GLU A 28 0.41 -5.17 6.00
C GLU A 28 0.32 -3.68 5.65
N ILE A 29 -0.87 -3.11 5.73
CA ILE A 29 -1.08 -1.67 5.62
C ILE A 29 -1.51 -1.14 6.98
N THR A 30 -0.84 -0.08 7.43
CA THR A 30 -1.14 0.60 8.69
C THR A 30 -1.32 2.09 8.44
N VAL A 31 -2.38 2.65 9.00
CA VAL A 31 -2.60 4.10 9.06
C VAL A 31 -2.21 4.58 10.45
N PHE A 32 -1.25 5.50 10.53
CA PHE A 32 -0.82 6.13 11.76
C PHE A 32 -1.40 7.54 11.88
N ALA A 33 -1.66 7.98 13.10
CA ALA A 33 -1.92 9.38 13.39
C ALA A 33 -0.72 10.25 13.02
N SER A 34 -0.92 11.56 12.97
CA SER A 34 0.13 12.55 12.68
C SER A 34 1.32 12.54 13.65
N ASP A 35 1.17 11.94 14.83
CA ASP A 35 2.27 11.74 15.79
C ASP A 35 3.17 10.53 15.45
N GLY A 36 2.78 9.71 14.46
CA GLY A 36 3.49 8.52 14.02
C GLY A 36 3.44 7.32 14.99
N ASN A 37 2.80 7.46 16.15
CA ASN A 37 2.82 6.47 17.23
C ASN A 37 1.47 5.79 17.43
N ILE A 38 0.37 6.48 17.16
CA ILE A 38 -0.97 5.92 17.31
C ILE A 38 -1.40 5.23 16.02
N VAL A 39 -1.67 3.93 16.09
CA VAL A 39 -2.30 3.19 15.00
C VAL A 39 -3.79 3.53 14.94
N ILE A 40 -4.23 4.11 13.82
CA ILE A 40 -5.63 4.43 13.54
C ILE A 40 -6.33 3.22 12.92
N GLU A 41 -5.70 2.59 11.94
CA GLU A 41 -6.20 1.41 11.24
C GLU A 41 -5.04 0.50 10.84
N GLN A 42 -5.30 -0.80 10.82
CA GLN A 42 -4.36 -1.80 10.34
C GLN A 42 -5.13 -2.93 9.68
N PHE A 43 -4.60 -3.42 8.57
CA PHE A 43 -5.10 -4.62 7.91
C PHE A 43 -3.99 -5.33 7.15
N ASN A 44 -4.15 -6.64 7.08
CA ASN A 44 -3.25 -7.53 6.35
C ASN A 44 -3.99 -8.11 5.16
N GLY A 45 -3.23 -8.47 4.14
CA GLY A 45 -3.80 -9.17 2.99
C GLY A 45 -2.71 -9.82 2.17
N SER A 46 -3.16 -10.42 1.08
CA SER A 46 -2.28 -10.96 0.08
C SER A 46 -2.85 -10.73 -1.30
N THR A 47 -2.00 -10.46 -2.27
CA THR A 47 -2.40 -10.51 -3.68
C THR A 47 -1.98 -11.84 -4.28
N ALA A 48 -2.88 -12.40 -5.10
CA ALA A 48 -2.48 -13.43 -6.05
C ALA A 48 -1.71 -12.77 -7.20
N SER A 49 -0.88 -13.54 -7.90
CA SER A 49 -0.10 -13.09 -9.06
C SER A 49 -0.98 -12.30 -10.04
N ASN A 50 -0.54 -11.10 -10.43
CA ASN A 50 -1.25 -10.21 -11.36
C ASN A 50 -2.67 -9.80 -10.93
N LYS A 51 -3.02 -9.90 -9.64
CA LYS A 51 -4.28 -9.39 -9.11
C LYS A 51 -4.05 -8.23 -8.15
N SER A 52 -4.97 -7.27 -8.21
CA SER A 52 -5.03 -6.17 -7.26
C SER A 52 -5.87 -6.54 -6.05
N PHE A 53 -5.44 -6.11 -4.87
CA PHE A 53 -6.25 -6.04 -3.67
C PHE A 53 -6.64 -4.59 -3.43
N VAL A 54 -7.90 -4.34 -3.11
CA VAL A 54 -8.42 -3.01 -2.80
C VAL A 54 -9.09 -3.06 -1.44
N GLN A 55 -8.74 -2.12 -0.56
CA GLN A 55 -9.36 -1.97 0.75
C GLN A 55 -9.77 -0.52 0.96
N THR A 56 -11.06 -0.31 1.18
CA THR A 56 -11.60 0.98 1.62
C THR A 56 -11.23 1.20 3.10
N LEU A 57 -10.70 2.37 3.40
CA LEU A 57 -10.43 2.80 4.78
C LEU A 57 -11.74 3.13 5.50
N LYS A 58 -11.83 2.93 6.83
CA LYS A 58 -13.14 2.97 7.51
C LYS A 58 -13.65 4.39 7.77
N LYS A 59 -12.74 5.34 8.02
CA LYS A 59 -13.08 6.76 8.26
C LYS A 59 -13.26 7.56 6.97
N LYS A 60 -13.83 8.76 7.10
CA LYS A 60 -13.96 9.69 5.98
C LYS A 60 -12.62 10.35 5.65
N PRO A 61 -12.43 10.82 4.40
CA PRO A 61 -11.22 11.51 3.97
C PRO A 61 -10.76 12.66 4.91
N SER A 62 -11.72 13.47 5.40
CA SER A 62 -11.45 14.57 6.32
C SER A 62 -10.80 14.18 7.65
N GLU A 63 -10.95 12.93 8.09
CA GLU A 63 -10.40 12.41 9.34
C GLU A 63 -8.97 11.86 9.18
N TYR A 64 -8.48 11.75 7.93
CA TYR A 64 -7.15 11.27 7.62
C TYR A 64 -6.14 12.39 7.37
N ARG A 65 -6.55 13.64 7.47
CA ARG A 65 -5.65 14.78 7.26
C ARG A 65 -4.50 14.77 8.27
N GLY A 66 -3.27 14.83 7.77
CA GLY A 66 -2.03 14.74 8.54
C GLY A 66 -1.62 13.32 8.95
N ASN A 67 -2.41 12.29 8.61
CA ASN A 67 -2.09 10.90 8.93
C ASN A 67 -1.13 10.30 7.91
N TYR A 68 -0.50 9.19 8.29
CA TYR A 68 0.43 8.45 7.44
C TYR A 68 -0.14 7.09 7.06
N ILE A 69 0.01 6.68 5.80
CA ILE A 69 -0.30 5.33 5.36
C ILE A 69 1.01 4.61 5.06
N LYS A 70 1.33 3.58 5.84
CA LYS A 70 2.49 2.72 5.65
C LYS A 70 2.08 1.37 5.09
N GLY A 71 2.76 0.93 4.04
CA GLY A 71 2.70 -0.44 3.54
C GLY A 71 4.01 -1.17 3.77
N ILE A 72 3.92 -2.37 4.35
CA ILE A 72 5.01 -3.36 4.44
C ILE A 72 4.62 -4.51 3.51
N PHE A 73 5.50 -4.83 2.58
CA PHE A 73 5.24 -5.75 1.49
C PHE A 73 6.27 -6.88 1.53
N THR A 74 5.81 -8.13 1.63
CA THR A 74 6.66 -9.31 1.62
C THR A 74 6.39 -10.11 0.35
N VAL A 75 7.40 -10.20 -0.49
CA VAL A 75 7.39 -10.97 -1.74
C VAL A 75 8.09 -12.28 -1.49
N ILE A 76 7.43 -13.39 -1.84
CA ILE A 76 8.00 -14.73 -1.74
C ILE A 76 8.01 -15.38 -3.12
N SER A 77 9.16 -15.89 -3.52
CA SER A 77 9.32 -16.66 -4.75
C SER A 77 8.75 -18.06 -4.57
N PRO A 78 7.96 -18.55 -5.53
CA PRO A 78 7.25 -19.82 -5.39
C PRO A 78 8.18 -21.03 -5.27
N ASP A 79 9.41 -20.95 -5.79
CA ASP A 79 10.40 -22.03 -5.82
C ASP A 79 11.70 -21.69 -5.07
N GLY A 80 11.74 -20.57 -4.35
CA GLY A 80 12.93 -20.12 -3.62
C GLY A 80 14.04 -19.53 -4.50
N THR A 81 13.84 -19.39 -5.82
CA THR A 81 14.80 -18.74 -6.71
C THR A 81 14.63 -17.23 -6.73
N ASP A 82 15.65 -16.53 -7.22
CA ASP A 82 15.62 -15.07 -7.32
C ASP A 82 14.85 -14.63 -8.56
N TYR A 83 13.84 -13.79 -8.35
CA TYR A 83 13.01 -13.25 -9.41
C TYR A 83 12.77 -11.75 -9.24
N LEU A 84 12.58 -11.07 -10.36
CA LEU A 84 12.16 -9.68 -10.38
C LEU A 84 10.71 -9.55 -9.89
N TYR A 85 10.46 -8.58 -9.03
CA TYR A 85 9.13 -8.19 -8.60
C TYR A 85 8.83 -6.73 -8.92
N SER A 86 7.54 -6.45 -9.06
CA SER A 86 6.99 -5.09 -9.22
C SER A 86 5.69 -5.02 -8.42
N ILE A 87 5.61 -4.04 -7.52
CA ILE A 87 4.45 -3.79 -6.66
C ILE A 87 3.99 -2.35 -6.90
N ILE A 88 2.73 -2.18 -7.26
CA ILE A 88 2.10 -0.86 -7.28
C ILE A 88 1.27 -0.70 -6.01
N PHE A 89 1.59 0.34 -5.24
CA PHE A 89 0.82 0.77 -4.09
C PHE A 89 0.20 2.13 -4.36
N SER A 90 -1.13 2.18 -4.42
CA SER A 90 -1.90 3.34 -4.87
C SER A 90 -2.96 3.74 -3.84
N ILE A 91 -3.32 5.01 -3.85
CA ILE A 91 -4.44 5.55 -3.08
C ILE A 91 -5.52 6.04 -4.05
N PHE A 92 -6.78 5.81 -3.71
CA PHE A 92 -7.94 6.22 -4.48
C PHE A 92 -8.89 7.04 -3.61
N GLU A 93 -9.49 8.09 -4.20
CA GLU A 93 -10.56 8.88 -3.62
C GLU A 93 -11.79 8.79 -4.49
N ASP A 94 -12.92 8.33 -3.93
CA ASP A 94 -14.16 8.13 -4.69
C ASP A 94 -13.92 7.39 -6.04
N ASP A 95 -13.06 6.37 -6.03
CA ASP A 95 -12.61 5.55 -7.19
C ASP A 95 -11.67 6.25 -8.20
N ILE A 96 -11.19 7.47 -7.89
CA ILE A 96 -10.21 8.20 -8.70
C ILE A 96 -8.82 8.02 -8.09
N LEU A 97 -7.83 7.68 -8.92
CA LEU A 97 -6.44 7.54 -8.47
C LEU A 97 -5.88 8.88 -7.99
N VAL A 98 -5.35 8.88 -6.76
CA VAL A 98 -4.60 10.00 -6.18
C VAL A 98 -3.14 9.86 -6.58
N ASN A 99 -2.55 10.96 -7.04
CA ASN A 99 -1.14 11.00 -7.44
C ASN A 99 -0.26 11.61 -6.33
N PRO A 100 1.01 11.17 -6.25
CA PRO A 100 1.61 10.07 -7.01
C PRO A 100 1.22 8.69 -6.44
N ASN A 101 1.32 7.65 -7.27
CA ASN A 101 1.37 6.27 -6.77
C ASN A 101 2.83 5.83 -6.55
N MET A 102 3.03 4.69 -5.88
CA MET A 102 4.34 4.12 -5.65
C MET A 102 4.53 2.84 -6.43
N ASN A 103 5.65 2.76 -7.14
CA ASN A 103 6.10 1.53 -7.79
C ASN A 103 7.38 1.04 -7.08
N LEU A 104 7.29 -0.13 -6.45
CA LEU A 104 8.41 -0.79 -5.76
C LEU A 104 8.88 -1.95 -6.62
N THR A 105 10.13 -1.91 -7.05
CA THR A 105 10.75 -2.97 -7.83
C THR A 105 12.00 -3.50 -7.14
N GLY A 106 12.38 -4.73 -7.47
CA GLY A 106 13.59 -5.35 -6.97
C GLY A 106 13.67 -6.81 -7.37
N THR A 107 14.60 -7.52 -6.74
CA THR A 107 14.75 -8.97 -6.88
C THR A 107 14.56 -9.61 -5.50
N THR A 108 13.86 -10.74 -5.43
CA THR A 108 13.94 -11.60 -4.24
C THR A 108 15.36 -12.12 -4.06
N THR A 109 15.79 -12.37 -2.82
CA THR A 109 17.12 -12.95 -2.55
C THR A 109 16.92 -14.17 -1.68
N LYS A 110 17.32 -15.35 -2.18
CA LYS A 110 16.97 -16.65 -1.56
C LYS A 110 15.46 -16.84 -1.41
N GLY A 111 14.70 -16.26 -2.34
CA GLY A 111 13.25 -16.43 -2.42
C GLY A 111 12.39 -15.55 -1.52
N GLU A 112 12.95 -14.57 -0.80
CA GLU A 112 12.16 -13.60 -0.03
C GLU A 112 12.69 -12.16 -0.16
N LYS A 113 11.79 -11.18 -0.08
CA LYS A 113 12.12 -9.76 0.07
C LYS A 113 11.03 -8.99 0.79
N THR A 114 11.43 -8.12 1.71
CA THR A 114 10.55 -7.09 2.28
C THR A 114 10.83 -5.72 1.65
N SER A 115 9.76 -5.00 1.30
CA SER A 115 9.79 -3.61 0.84
C SER A 115 8.83 -2.76 1.68
N ILE A 116 9.15 -1.47 1.85
CA ILE A 116 8.35 -0.54 2.66
C ILE A 116 8.04 0.70 1.82
N ALA A 117 6.81 1.20 1.93
CA ALA A 117 6.34 2.40 1.24
C ALA A 117 5.44 3.22 2.17
N ASN A 118 5.49 4.55 2.08
CA ASN A 118 4.78 5.42 3.04
C ASN A 118 4.24 6.68 2.37
N TYR A 119 2.93 6.91 2.52
CA TYR A 119 2.26 8.16 2.18
C TYR A 119 2.06 9.04 3.41
N HIS A 120 2.12 10.35 3.21
CA HIS A 120 1.58 11.36 4.14
C HIS A 120 0.43 12.09 3.46
N ILE A 121 -0.67 12.26 4.19
CA ILE A 121 -1.91 12.87 3.69
C ILE A 121 -1.95 14.35 4.11
N ASN A 122 -1.96 15.27 3.15
CA ASN A 122 -2.07 16.72 3.40
C ASN A 122 -3.51 17.25 3.41
#